data_AF-A0A0Q5FDT4-F1
#
_entry.id   AF-A0A0Q5FDT4-F1
#
_cell.length_a   1.000
_cell.length_b   1.000
_cell.length_c   1.000
_cell.angle_alpha   90.00
_cell.angle_beta   90.00
_cell.angle_gamma   90.00
#
_symmetry.space_group_name_H-M   'P 1'
#
loop_
_entity.id
_entity.type
_entity.pdbx_description
1 polymer ?
#
loop_
_entity_poly.entity_id
_entity_poly.type
_entity_poly.pdbx_seq_one_letter_code
_entity_poly.pdbx_strand_id
1 'polypeptide(L)'
;MSIKRLFTAALLGALLGGCVEYRHVPPATAEGQQCVEQCSGQQAACVDKAQRSVQDDKAFYDWQMTNYRSCMSNMSSADTWKYACGGEPSSPSRPDTRHCTSSYDSCFTRCGGRIEKVPRQ
;
A
#
# COMPACT_ATOMS: atom_id res chain seq x y z
N MET A 1 -24.01 25.24 -35.74
CA MET A 1 -24.45 24.07 -34.94
C MET A 1 -23.82 24.16 -33.55
N SER A 2 -24.64 23.92 -32.54
CA SER A 2 -24.56 24.40 -31.16
C SER A 2 -23.33 23.98 -30.34
N ILE A 3 -22.50 24.96 -29.95
CA ILE A 3 -21.51 24.85 -28.85
C ILE A 3 -22.18 24.39 -27.54
N LYS A 4 -23.46 24.72 -27.32
CA LYS A 4 -24.28 24.24 -26.20
C LYS A 4 -24.44 22.70 -26.14
N ARG A 5 -24.28 21.99 -27.26
CA ARG A 5 -24.39 20.51 -27.33
C ARG A 5 -23.09 19.80 -26.91
N LEU A 6 -21.95 20.47 -27.02
CA LEU A 6 -20.65 19.91 -26.62
C LEU A 6 -20.49 19.93 -25.08
N PHE A 7 -20.98 20.97 -24.41
CA PHE A 7 -20.96 21.05 -22.94
C PHE A 7 -21.89 20.04 -22.25
N THR A 8 -23.01 19.68 -22.88
CA THR A 8 -23.95 18.69 -22.33
C THR A 8 -23.40 17.25 -22.44
N ALA A 9 -22.61 16.95 -23.48
CA ALA A 9 -22.00 15.63 -23.63
C ALA A 9 -20.85 15.39 -22.63
N ALA A 10 -20.08 16.42 -22.28
CA ALA A 10 -18.98 16.31 -21.32
C ALA A 10 -19.47 16.08 -19.87
N LEU A 11 -20.61 16.64 -19.47
CA LEU A 11 -21.18 16.40 -18.14
C LEU A 11 -21.74 14.97 -17.97
N LEU A 12 -22.23 14.34 -19.05
CA LEU A 12 -22.71 12.96 -19.00
C LEU A 12 -21.57 11.92 -18.94
N GLY A 13 -20.39 12.24 -19.49
CA GLY A 13 -19.23 11.35 -19.48
C GLY A 13 -18.59 11.16 -18.10
N ALA A 14 -18.72 12.15 -17.20
CA ALA A 14 -18.16 12.10 -15.85
C ALA A 14 -18.91 11.15 -14.90
N LEU A 15 -20.12 10.71 -15.24
CA LEU A 15 -20.96 9.85 -14.40
C LEU A 15 -20.71 8.35 -14.60
N LEU A 16 -19.94 7.95 -15.63
CA LEU A 16 -19.68 6.53 -15.94
C LEU A 16 -18.36 6.00 -15.37
N GLY A 17 -17.56 6.85 -14.71
CA GLY A 17 -16.40 6.44 -13.91
C GLY A 17 -16.81 5.92 -12.54
N GLY A 18 -17.70 4.92 -12.49
CA GLY A 18 -18.19 4.35 -11.24
C GLY A 18 -17.03 3.71 -10.47
N CYS A 19 -16.51 4.44 -9.48
CA CYS A 19 -15.54 3.88 -8.55
C CYS A 19 -16.24 2.78 -7.75
N VAL A 20 -15.67 1.59 -7.77
CA VAL A 20 -16.21 0.44 -7.04
C VAL A 20 -15.48 0.32 -5.72
N GLU A 21 -16.23 0.08 -4.66
CA GLU A 21 -15.72 -0.17 -3.31
C GLU A 21 -16.13 -1.58 -2.88
N TYR A 22 -15.28 -2.23 -2.10
CA TYR A 22 -15.56 -3.55 -1.54
C TYR A 22 -15.95 -3.38 -0.09
N ARG A 23 -17.15 -3.86 0.26
CA ARG A 23 -17.72 -3.79 1.60
C ARG A 23 -17.77 -5.18 2.22
N HIS A 24 -17.19 -5.32 3.41
CA HIS A 24 -17.27 -6.52 4.23
C HIS A 24 -18.58 -6.53 5.02
N VAL A 25 -19.42 -7.53 4.78
CA VAL A 25 -20.65 -7.81 5.54
C VAL A 25 -20.35 -8.95 6.51
N PRO A 26 -20.32 -8.69 7.83
CA PRO A 26 -19.94 -9.69 8.82
C PRO A 26 -20.96 -10.83 8.92
N PRO A 27 -20.55 -12.02 9.39
CA PRO A 27 -21.46 -13.12 9.67
C PRO A 27 -22.46 -12.77 10.79
N ALA A 28 -23.67 -13.31 10.69
CA ALA A 28 -24.75 -13.05 11.65
C ALA A 28 -24.63 -13.85 12.95
N THR A 29 -23.87 -14.96 12.94
CA THR A 29 -23.72 -15.84 14.10
C THR A 29 -22.59 -15.36 15.00
N ALA A 30 -22.72 -15.60 16.31
CA ALA A 30 -21.68 -15.24 17.27
C ALA A 30 -20.37 -15.99 17.00
N GLU A 31 -20.47 -17.26 16.59
CA GLU A 31 -19.33 -18.10 16.23
C GLU A 31 -18.60 -17.54 15.01
N GLY A 32 -19.34 -17.04 14.01
CA GLY A 32 -18.76 -16.40 12.83
C GLY A 32 -18.05 -15.10 13.19
N GLN A 33 -18.61 -14.30 14.09
CA GLN A 33 -17.99 -13.05 14.55
C GLN A 33 -16.68 -13.32 15.29
N GLN A 34 -16.67 -14.29 16.20
CA GLN A 34 -15.44 -14.73 16.88
C GLN A 34 -14.39 -15.26 15.90
N CYS A 35 -14.81 -15.99 14.87
CA CYS A 35 -13.91 -16.43 13.78
C CYS A 35 -13.29 -15.23 13.05
N VAL A 36 -14.08 -14.20 12.74
CA VAL A 36 -13.59 -12.96 12.09
C VAL A 36 -12.62 -12.20 12.99
N GLU A 37 -12.81 -12.17 14.31
CA GLU A 37 -11.85 -11.56 15.24
C GLU A 37 -10.46 -12.21 15.14
N GLN A 38 -10.42 -13.54 14.99
CA GLN A 38 -9.17 -14.25 14.77
C GLN A 38 -8.54 -13.87 13.41
N CYS A 39 -9.34 -13.71 12.36
CA CYS A 39 -8.87 -13.21 11.06
C CYS A 39 -8.26 -11.81 11.18
N SER A 40 -8.91 -10.91 11.92
CA SER A 40 -8.42 -9.55 12.16
C SER A 40 -7.09 -9.56 12.92
N GLY A 41 -6.96 -10.42 13.94
CA GLY A 41 -5.69 -10.61 14.65
C GLY A 41 -4.56 -11.11 13.75
N GLN A 42 -4.84 -12.07 12.86
CA GLN A 42 -3.87 -12.56 11.88
C GLN A 42 -3.46 -11.48 10.87
N GLN A 43 -4.42 -10.66 10.42
CA GLN A 43 -4.16 -9.55 9.51
C GLN A 43 -3.26 -8.50 10.18
N ALA A 44 -3.56 -8.11 11.42
CA ALA A 44 -2.74 -7.16 12.18
C ALA A 44 -1.30 -7.66 12.33
N ALA A 45 -1.11 -8.92 12.73
CA ALA A 45 0.22 -9.51 12.84
C ALA A 45 0.98 -9.55 11.49
N CYS A 46 0.28 -9.81 10.38
CA CYS A 46 0.85 -9.76 9.03
C CYS A 46 1.32 -8.34 8.67
N VAL A 47 0.48 -7.34 8.92
CA VAL A 47 0.78 -5.93 8.65
C VAL A 47 1.97 -5.48 9.51
N ASP A 48 1.99 -5.81 10.78
CA ASP A 48 3.09 -5.49 11.69
C ASP A 48 4.42 -6.09 11.20
N LYS A 49 4.39 -7.34 10.73
CA LYS A 49 5.58 -7.98 10.15
C LYS A 49 6.08 -7.22 8.91
N ALA A 50 5.18 -6.83 8.01
CA ALA A 50 5.53 -6.07 6.81
C ALA A 50 6.12 -4.70 7.17
N GLN A 51 5.56 -4.03 8.18
CA GLN A 51 6.07 -2.75 8.68
C GLN A 51 7.46 -2.89 9.29
N ARG A 52 7.70 -3.92 10.11
CA ARG A 52 9.02 -4.18 10.71
C ARG A 52 10.09 -4.41 9.63
N SER A 53 9.77 -5.19 8.60
CA SER A 53 10.70 -5.39 7.47
C SER A 53 11.15 -4.08 6.84
N VAL A 54 10.22 -3.14 6.63
CA VAL A 54 10.56 -1.83 6.05
C VAL A 54 11.31 -0.93 7.03
N GLN A 55 11.06 -1.07 8.34
CA GLN A 55 11.84 -0.36 9.35
C GLN A 55 13.30 -0.84 9.36
N ASP A 56 13.52 -2.15 9.23
CA ASP A 56 14.86 -2.73 9.13
C ASP A 56 15.57 -2.25 7.86
N ASP A 57 14.87 -2.27 6.72
CA ASP A 57 15.39 -1.75 5.44
C ASP A 57 15.72 -0.26 5.54
N LYS A 58 14.90 0.51 6.26
CA LYS A 58 15.15 1.92 6.52
C LYS A 58 16.39 2.14 7.39
N ALA A 59 16.56 1.37 8.46
CA ALA A 59 17.75 1.47 9.30
C ALA A 59 19.03 1.17 8.49
N PHE A 60 18.97 0.15 7.63
CA PHE A 60 20.09 -0.18 6.74
C PHE A 60 20.34 0.91 5.70
N TYR A 61 19.29 1.47 5.11
CA TYR A 61 19.39 2.61 4.19
C TYR A 61 20.01 3.84 4.87
N ASP A 62 19.57 4.19 6.08
CA ASP A 62 20.10 5.34 6.82
C ASP A 62 21.59 5.15 7.16
N TRP A 63 22.01 3.92 7.48
CA TRP A 63 23.43 3.56 7.62
C TRP A 63 24.20 3.72 6.31
N GLN A 64 23.72 3.16 5.20
CA GLN A 64 24.36 3.31 3.89
C GLN A 64 24.48 4.77 3.48
N MET A 65 23.42 5.55 3.68
CA MET A 65 23.38 6.97 3.34
C MET A 65 24.36 7.79 4.18
N THR A 66 24.53 7.44 5.46
CA THR A 66 25.53 8.07 6.33
C THR A 66 26.94 7.80 5.82
N ASN A 67 27.26 6.57 5.44
CA ASN A 67 28.56 6.21 4.88
C ASN A 67 28.81 6.89 3.53
N TYR A 68 27.78 6.92 2.68
CA TYR A 68 27.83 7.59 1.38
C TYR A 68 28.17 9.07 1.52
N ARG A 69 27.45 9.78 2.39
CA ARG A 69 27.68 11.21 2.69
C ARG A 69 29.05 11.45 3.32
N SER A 70 29.48 10.57 4.23
CA SER A 70 30.81 10.64 4.83
C SER A 70 31.89 10.52 3.75
N CYS A 71 31.79 9.53 2.85
CA CYS A 71 32.71 9.38 1.72
C CYS A 71 32.75 10.64 0.85
N MET A 72 31.59 11.17 0.46
CA MET A 72 31.50 12.40 -0.33
C MET A 72 32.18 13.60 0.34
N SER A 73 32.01 13.76 1.66
CA SER A 73 32.58 14.88 2.42
C SER A 73 34.12 14.87 2.48
N ASN A 74 34.75 13.71 2.28
CA ASN A 74 36.20 13.55 2.27
C ASN A 74 36.83 13.73 0.88
N MET A 75 36.03 13.94 -0.17
CA MET A 75 36.50 14.10 -1.54
C MET A 75 36.66 15.58 -1.90
N SER A 76 37.76 15.92 -2.57
CA SER A 76 38.09 17.29 -2.96
C SER A 76 37.41 17.77 -4.24
N SER A 77 36.84 16.87 -5.06
CA SER A 77 36.11 17.23 -6.28
C SER A 77 34.83 16.41 -6.49
N ALA A 78 33.78 17.12 -6.92
CA ALA A 78 32.47 16.53 -7.24
C ALA A 78 32.44 15.69 -8.53
N ASP A 79 33.58 15.44 -9.17
CA ASP A 79 33.66 14.54 -10.33
C ASP A 79 34.25 13.17 -9.97
N THR A 80 34.97 13.06 -8.84
CA THR A 80 35.64 11.81 -8.42
C THR A 80 34.77 10.91 -7.52
N TRP A 81 33.82 11.47 -6.77
CA TRP A 81 32.96 10.72 -5.85
C TRP A 81 32.14 9.60 -6.51
N LYS A 82 31.65 9.76 -7.75
CA LYS A 82 30.86 8.72 -8.44
C LYS A 82 31.62 7.41 -8.62
N TYR A 83 32.94 7.48 -8.77
CA TYR A 83 33.81 6.31 -8.93
C TYR A 83 34.37 5.82 -7.59
N ALA A 84 34.57 6.72 -6.61
CA ALA A 84 35.18 6.40 -5.33
C ALA A 84 34.17 5.95 -4.24
N CYS A 85 32.99 6.56 -4.20
CA CYS A 85 31.95 6.33 -3.18
C CYS A 85 30.81 5.43 -3.70
N GLY A 86 30.84 5.05 -4.97
CA GLY A 86 29.77 4.32 -5.64
C GLY A 86 28.53 5.18 -5.93
N GLY A 87 27.42 4.50 -6.20
CA GLY A 87 26.12 5.13 -6.42
C GLY A 87 25.40 5.48 -5.12
N GLU A 88 24.48 6.44 -5.20
CA GLU A 88 23.59 6.76 -4.09
C GLU A 88 22.73 5.54 -3.72
N PRO A 89 22.64 5.16 -2.43
CA PRO A 89 21.77 4.09 -1.98
C PRO A 89 20.32 4.31 -2.39
N SER A 90 19.63 3.25 -2.81
CA SER A 90 18.20 3.29 -3.14
C SER A 90 17.35 3.35 -1.87
N SER A 91 16.36 4.25 -1.84
CA SER A 91 15.39 4.32 -0.76
C SER A 91 14.60 3.02 -0.63
N PRO A 92 14.30 2.56 0.60
CA PRO A 92 13.43 1.40 0.81
C PRO A 92 12.02 1.68 0.27
N SER A 93 11.36 0.60 -0.15
CA SER A 93 9.97 0.63 -0.62
C SER A 93 8.98 0.70 0.55
N ARG A 94 7.74 1.11 0.27
CA ARG A 94 6.66 1.05 1.27
C ARG A 94 6.30 -0.41 1.59
N PRO A 95 5.73 -0.69 2.78
CA PRO A 95 5.30 -2.04 3.13
C PRO A 95 4.25 -2.53 2.13
N ASP A 96 4.45 -3.72 1.56
CA ASP A 96 3.42 -4.38 0.76
C ASP A 96 2.49 -5.19 1.67
N THR A 97 1.30 -4.67 1.90
CA THR A 97 0.26 -5.30 2.74
C THR A 97 -0.86 -5.93 1.92
N ARG A 98 -0.75 -5.99 0.58
CA ARG A 98 -1.80 -6.54 -0.29
C ARG A 98 -2.06 -8.01 0.02
N HIS A 99 -1.01 -8.78 0.31
CA HIS A 99 -1.14 -10.18 0.69
C HIS A 99 -1.87 -10.35 2.03
N CYS A 100 -1.64 -9.45 3.00
CA CYS A 100 -2.37 -9.47 4.28
C CYS A 100 -3.86 -9.25 4.08
N THR A 101 -4.24 -8.33 3.19
CA THR A 101 -5.64 -8.05 2.84
C THR A 101 -6.28 -9.24 2.13
N SER A 102 -5.60 -9.83 1.14
CA SER A 102 -6.11 -11.01 0.44
C SER A 102 -6.29 -12.23 1.35
N SER A 103 -5.37 -12.43 2.30
CA SER A 103 -5.47 -13.50 3.31
C SER A 103 -6.62 -13.25 4.29
N TYR A 104 -6.82 -12.00 4.69
CA TYR A 104 -7.98 -11.60 5.50
C TYR A 104 -9.30 -11.90 4.77
N ASP A 105 -9.45 -11.48 3.51
CA ASP A 105 -10.67 -11.69 2.72
C ASP A 105 -11.03 -13.18 2.60
N SER A 106 -10.02 -14.03 2.38
CA SER A 106 -10.17 -15.49 2.37
C SER A 106 -10.57 -16.05 3.74
N CYS A 107 -10.01 -15.54 4.83
CA CYS A 107 -10.39 -15.93 6.19
C CYS A 107 -11.83 -15.49 6.52
N PHE A 108 -12.15 -14.23 6.24
CA PHE A 108 -13.44 -13.60 6.48
C PHE A 108 -14.59 -14.34 5.79
N THR A 109 -14.41 -14.71 4.52
CA THR A 109 -15.41 -15.47 3.76
C THR A 109 -15.59 -16.90 4.27
N ARG A 110 -14.52 -17.55 4.75
CA ARG A 110 -14.60 -18.86 5.41
C ARG A 110 -15.35 -18.80 6.75
N CYS A 111 -15.29 -17.69 7.46
CA CYS A 111 -16.08 -17.45 8.68
C CYS A 111 -17.56 -17.14 8.40
N GLY A 112 -18.01 -17.18 7.14
CA GLY A 112 -19.39 -16.87 6.75
C GLY A 112 -19.65 -15.39 6.46
N GLY A 113 -18.61 -14.55 6.47
CA GLY A 113 -18.69 -13.18 5.99
C GLY A 113 -18.85 -13.10 4.47
N ARG A 114 -19.34 -11.97 3.96
CA ARG A 114 -19.51 -11.72 2.51
C ARG A 114 -18.83 -10.44 2.11
N ILE A 115 -18.20 -10.43 0.94
CA ILE A 115 -17.59 -9.23 0.36
C ILE A 115 -18.45 -8.78 -0.81
N GLU A 116 -19.02 -7.59 -0.68
CA GLU A 116 -19.93 -7.01 -1.66
C GLU A 116 -19.25 -5.89 -2.44
N LYS A 117 -19.47 -5.85 -3.74
CA LYS A 117 -19.01 -4.75 -4.59
C LYS A 117 -20.09 -3.68 -4.62
N VAL A 118 -19.82 -2.54 -4.00
CA VAL A 118 -20.74 -1.41 -3.92
C VAL A 118 -20.24 -0.22 -4.75
N PRO A 119 -21.13 0.58 -5.36
CA PRO A 119 -20.73 1.86 -5.94
C PRO A 119 -20.21 2.77 -4.81
N ARG A 120 -19.06 3.43 -5.05
CA ARG A 120 -18.54 4.47 -4.16
C ARG A 120 -19.53 5.65 -4.20
N GLN A 121 -20.04 6.04 -3.03
CA GLN A 121 -20.99 7.16 -2.88
C GLN A 121 -20.30 8.51 -3.01
#